data_AF-A0A1G8LQG7-F1
#
_entry.id   AF-A0A1G8LQG7-F1
#
_cell.length_a   1.000
_cell.length_b   1.000
_cell.length_c   1.000
_cell.angle_alpha   90.00
_cell.angle_beta   90.00
_cell.angle_gamma   90.00
#
_symmetry.space_group_name_H-M   'P 1'
#
loop_
_entity.id
_entity.type
_entity.pdbx_description
1 polymer ?
#
loop_
_entity_poly.entity_id
_entity_poly.type
_entity_poly.pdbx_seq_one_letter_code
_entity_poly.pdbx_strand_id
1 'polypeptide(L)'
;MVARDGRTVTATILTSPPAPDGTFCEEVTQVATAEHDDRVLVGIEIRDNCEPLFPWEDGGMRKAMGYPMKKQLLLEKPLAGRRLIDQATNQEIPIMQ
;
A
#
# COMPACT_ATOMS: atom_id res chain seq x y z
N MET A 1 -8.53 5.10 6.19
CA MET A 1 -8.87 5.64 7.53
C MET A 1 -7.80 6.62 7.98
N VAL A 2 -8.19 7.71 8.63
CA VAL A 2 -7.27 8.71 9.21
C VAL A 2 -7.46 8.71 10.72
N ALA A 3 -6.36 8.67 11.48
CA ALA A 3 -6.42 8.72 12.94
C ALA A 3 -6.83 10.12 13.44
N ARG A 4 -7.18 10.21 14.73
CA ARG A 4 -7.63 11.47 15.36
C ARG A 4 -6.61 12.60 15.31
N ASP A 5 -5.32 12.26 15.27
CA ASP A 5 -4.23 13.23 15.14
C ASP A 5 -4.18 13.89 13.73
N GLY A 6 -4.91 13.33 12.77
CA GLY A 6 -4.87 13.72 11.36
C GLY A 6 -3.57 13.37 10.65
N ARG A 7 -2.55 12.86 11.34
CA ARG A 7 -1.20 12.62 10.83
C ARG A 7 -0.95 11.16 10.51
N THR A 8 -1.71 10.25 11.11
CA THR A 8 -1.59 8.83 10.81
C THR A 8 -2.69 8.42 9.83
N VAL A 9 -2.29 8.00 8.63
CA VAL A 9 -3.20 7.44 7.61
C VAL A 9 -2.97 5.93 7.54
N THR A 10 -4.04 5.15 7.64
CA THR A 10 -3.96 3.70 7.40
C THR A 10 -4.42 3.41 5.97
N ALA A 11 -3.48 2.94 5.16
CA ALA A 11 -3.72 2.43 3.82
C ALA A 11 -4.02 0.92 3.86
N THR A 12 -4.95 0.47 3.00
CA THR A 12 -5.22 -0.95 2.78
C THR A 12 -4.70 -1.31 1.41
N ILE A 13 -3.76 -2.25 1.38
CA ILE A 13 -3.18 -2.81 0.17
C ILE A 13 -3.82 -4.18 -0.04
N LEU A 14 -4.27 -4.47 -1.26
CA LEU A 14 -4.83 -5.76 -1.59
C LEU A 14 -3.73 -6.66 -2.15
N THR A 15 -3.50 -7.78 -1.49
CA THR A 15 -2.48 -8.76 -1.86
C THR A 15 -3.11 -10.09 -2.23
N SER A 16 -2.29 -11.02 -2.68
CA SER A 16 -2.65 -12.42 -2.77
C SER A 16 -2.96 -12.99 -1.36
N PRO A 17 -3.74 -14.09 -1.28
CA PRO A 17 -3.95 -14.79 -0.02
C PRO A 17 -2.62 -15.22 0.62
N PRO A 18 -2.52 -15.20 1.96
CA PRO A 18 -1.33 -15.72 2.62
C PRO A 18 -1.19 -17.23 2.39
N ALA A 19 0.04 -17.71 2.45
CA ALA A 19 0.35 -19.13 2.48
C ALA A 19 -0.27 -19.81 3.72
N PRO A 20 -0.36 -21.16 3.75
CA PRO A 20 -0.96 -21.89 4.87
C PRO A 20 -0.34 -21.61 6.24
N ASP A 21 0.90 -21.14 6.28
CA ASP A 21 1.62 -20.74 7.50
C ASP A 21 1.34 -19.29 7.94
N GLY A 22 0.49 -18.57 7.20
CA GLY A 22 0.11 -17.17 7.46
C GLY A 22 1.07 -16.14 6.87
N THR A 23 2.11 -16.56 6.14
CA THR A 23 3.04 -15.62 5.49
C THR A 23 2.45 -15.07 4.19
N PHE A 24 2.68 -13.79 3.92
CA PHE A 24 2.34 -13.17 2.64
C PHE A 24 3.52 -13.28 1.68
N CYS A 25 3.23 -13.56 0.42
CA CYS A 25 4.20 -13.49 -0.66
C CYS A 25 4.62 -12.04 -0.91
N GLU A 26 3.65 -11.14 -0.95
CA GLU A 26 3.88 -9.72 -1.10
C GLU A 26 4.29 -9.07 0.23
N GLU A 27 5.40 -8.34 0.21
CA GLU A 27 5.92 -7.59 1.33
C GLU A 27 6.07 -6.12 0.94
N VAL A 28 5.57 -5.22 1.80
CA VAL A 28 5.80 -3.78 1.65
C VAL A 28 7.20 -3.46 2.16
N THR A 29 8.11 -3.18 1.23
CA THR A 29 9.53 -2.92 1.51
C THR A 29 9.80 -1.45 1.81
N GLN A 30 9.05 -0.55 1.18
CA GLN A 30 9.23 0.88 1.36
C GLN A 30 7.91 1.63 1.28
N VAL A 31 7.83 2.68 2.08
CA VAL A 31 6.77 3.69 2.04
C VAL A 31 7.45 5.05 1.94
N ALA A 32 7.07 5.83 0.93
CA ALA A 32 7.51 7.21 0.76
C ALA A 32 6.31 8.15 0.76
N THR A 33 6.46 9.30 1.40
CA THR A 33 5.49 10.39 1.35
C THR A 33 6.17 11.66 0.90
N ALA A 34 5.53 12.39 -0.02
CA ALA A 34 5.94 13.74 -0.39
C ALA A 34 4.76 14.69 -0.14
N GLU A 35 4.96 15.64 0.77
CA GLU A 35 3.88 16.52 1.23
C GLU A 35 3.92 17.87 0.52
N HIS A 36 2.77 18.24 -0.04
CA HIS A 36 2.48 19.55 -0.59
C HIS A 36 1.33 20.21 0.19
N ASP A 37 1.05 21.47 -0.13
CA ASP A 37 0.02 22.24 0.55
C ASP A 37 -1.40 21.70 0.30
N ASP A 38 -1.67 21.19 -0.91
CA ASP A 38 -2.99 20.72 -1.34
C ASP A 38 -3.12 19.19 -1.44
N ARG A 39 -2.00 18.48 -1.39
CA ARG A 39 -1.93 17.03 -1.61
C ARG A 39 -0.74 16.39 -0.90
N VAL A 40 -0.82 15.08 -0.74
CA VAL A 40 0.26 14.22 -0.27
C VAL A 40 0.43 13.11 -1.30
N LEU A 41 1.62 13.02 -1.88
CA LEU A 41 1.97 11.89 -2.74
C LEU A 41 2.40 10.72 -1.86
N VAL A 42 1.90 9.54 -2.15
CA VAL A 42 2.21 8.30 -1.45
C VAL A 42 2.80 7.31 -2.45
N GLY A 43 4.04 6.90 -2.21
CA GLY A 43 4.69 5.79 -2.90
C GLY A 43 4.75 4.58 -1.99
N ILE A 44 4.30 3.43 -2.47
CA ILE A 44 4.42 2.14 -1.77
C ILE A 44 5.17 1.19 -2.70
N GLU A 45 6.29 0.67 -2.22
CA GLU A 45 7.03 -0.37 -2.91
C GLU A 45 6.67 -1.72 -2.31
N ILE A 46 6.31 -2.66 -3.19
CA ILE A 46 5.92 -4.02 -2.84
C ILE A 46 6.87 -4.96 -3.56
N ARG A 47 7.46 -5.89 -2.82
CA ARG A 47 8.25 -6.99 -3.34
C ARG A 47 7.44 -8.28 -3.27
N ASP A 48 7.43 -9.05 -4.35
CA ASP A 48 6.90 -10.40 -4.36
C ASP A 48 8.02 -11.38 -4.00
N ASN A 49 7.97 -11.95 -2.79
CA ASN A 49 8.94 -12.93 -2.31
C ASN A 49 8.68 -14.34 -2.84
N CYS A 50 7.53 -14.58 -3.46
CA CYS A 50 7.16 -15.86 -4.06
C CYS A 50 7.31 -15.86 -5.58
N GLU A 51 7.81 -14.78 -6.17
CA GLU A 51 8.06 -14.72 -7.60
C GLU A 51 9.07 -15.82 -7.97
N PRO A 52 8.72 -16.75 -8.90
CA PRO A 52 9.62 -17.82 -9.28
C PRO A 52 10.92 -17.25 -9.85
N LEU A 53 12.04 -17.91 -9.54
CA LEU A 53 13.35 -17.49 -10.04
C LEU A 53 13.48 -17.74 -11.55
N PHE A 54 12.69 -18.68 -12.07
CA PHE A 54 12.69 -19.01 -13.48
C PHE A 54 11.32 -18.82 -14.12
N PRO A 55 11.25 -18.26 -15.35
CA PRO A 55 9.99 -17.93 -16.01
C PRO A 55 9.15 -19.13 -16.44
N TRP A 56 9.67 -20.36 -16.32
CA TRP A 56 8.97 -21.61 -16.63
C TRP A 56 8.46 -22.35 -15.38
N GLU A 57 8.82 -21.89 -14.18
CA GLU A 57 8.18 -22.37 -12.96
C GLU A 57 6.79 -21.75 -12.92
N ASP A 58 5.75 -22.56 -12.70
CA ASP A 58 4.38 -22.07 -12.55
C ASP A 58 4.33 -21.14 -11.33
N GLY A 59 4.57 -19.85 -11.58
CA GLY A 59 4.27 -18.78 -10.64
C GLY A 59 2.78 -18.85 -10.39
N GLY A 60 2.39 -19.30 -9.19
CA GLY A 60 0.99 -19.43 -8.80
C GLY A 60 0.22 -18.23 -9.30
N MET A 61 -0.80 -18.49 -10.13
CA MET A 61 -1.60 -17.49 -10.82
C MET A 61 -1.85 -16.30 -9.88
N ARG A 62 -1.30 -15.12 -10.21
CA ARG A 62 -1.43 -13.87 -9.42
C ARG A 62 -2.91 -13.56 -9.24
N LYS A 63 -3.53 -14.14 -8.21
CA LYS A 63 -4.88 -13.81 -7.80
C LYS A 63 -4.75 -12.55 -6.97
N ALA A 64 -4.53 -11.44 -7.68
CA ALA A 64 -4.58 -10.11 -7.13
C ALA A 64 -6.03 -9.78 -6.74
N MET A 65 -6.64 -10.52 -5.81
CA MET A 65 -7.96 -10.21 -5.28
C MET A 65 -8.15 -10.83 -3.90
N GLY A 66 -7.93 -9.99 -2.89
CA GLY A 66 -8.90 -9.88 -1.81
C GLY A 66 -8.34 -9.80 -0.40
N TYR A 67 -7.07 -10.14 -0.16
CA TYR A 67 -6.57 -10.14 1.21
C TYR A 67 -6.05 -8.75 1.61
N PRO A 68 -6.65 -8.09 2.62
CA PRO A 68 -6.26 -6.74 3.01
C PRO A 68 -5.02 -6.75 3.91
N MET A 69 -3.94 -6.15 3.44
CA MET A 69 -2.78 -5.80 4.25
C MET A 69 -2.87 -4.32 4.66
N LYS A 70 -2.88 -4.04 5.97
CA LYS A 70 -2.91 -2.66 6.48
C LYS A 70 -1.50 -2.12 6.67
N LYS A 71 -1.26 -0.89 6.23
CA LYS A 71 -0.02 -0.15 6.49
C LYS A 71 -0.31 1.26 6.98
N GLN A 72 0.46 1.68 7.97
CA GLN A 72 0.38 3.03 8.52
C GLN A 72 1.37 3.93 7.79
N LEU A 73 0.87 5.08 7.35
CA LEU A 73 1.63 6.18 6.77
C LEU A 73 1.64 7.28 7.80
N LEU A 74 2.83 7.75 8.17
CA LEU A 74 2.99 8.89 9.06
C LEU A 74 3.25 10.15 8.24
N LEU A 75 2.42 11.16 8.45
CA LEU A 75 2.55 12.47 7.83
C LEU A 75 3.23 13.44 8.80
N GLU A 76 4.06 14.32 8.26
CA GLU A 76 4.67 15.47 8.94
C GLU A 76 3.59 16.47 9.37
N LYS A 77 2.61 16.73 8.50
CA LYS A 77 1.47 17.61 8.76
C LYS A 77 0.15 16.83 8.74
N PRO A 78 -0.90 17.28 9.46
CA PRO A 78 -2.21 16.64 9.37
C PRO A 78 -2.73 16.63 7.94
N LEU A 79 -3.44 15.58 7.53
CA LEU A 79 -4.01 15.46 6.20
C LEU A 79 -5.01 16.61 5.94
N ALA A 80 -5.87 16.93 6.92
CA ALA A 80 -6.67 18.16 6.97
C ALA A 80 -7.39 18.54 5.64
N GLY A 81 -7.90 17.56 4.89
CA GLY A 81 -8.59 17.78 3.61
C GLY A 81 -7.68 17.81 2.38
N ARG A 82 -6.36 17.66 2.55
CA ARG A 82 -5.43 17.41 1.45
C ARG A 82 -5.72 16.06 0.81
N ARG A 83 -5.55 16.00 -0.51
CA ARG A 83 -5.77 14.78 -1.30
C ARG A 83 -4.60 13.82 -1.12
N LEU A 84 -4.88 12.52 -0.99
CA LEU A 84 -3.86 11.49 -1.11
C LEU A 84 -3.76 11.09 -2.58
N ILE A 85 -2.56 11.15 -3.15
CA ILE A 85 -2.31 10.80 -4.54
C ILE A 85 -1.32 9.64 -4.57
N ASP A 86 -1.64 8.58 -5.31
CA ASP A 86 -0.69 7.52 -5.60
C ASP A 86 0.40 8.08 -6.52
N GLN A 87 1.65 8.01 -6.06
CA GLN A 87 2.80 8.51 -6.82
C GLN A 87 3.01 7.75 -8.13
N ALA A 88 2.68 6.47 -8.22
CA ALA A 88 2.93 5.65 -9.39
C ALA A 88 1.91 5.92 -10.52
N THR A 89 0.64 6.06 -10.15
CA THR A 89 -0.47 6.24 -11.12
C THR A 89 -0.95 7.67 -11.24
N ASN A 90 -0.52 8.56 -10.33
CA ASN A 90 -1.01 9.93 -10.17
C ASN A 90 -2.54 10.01 -9.97
N GLN A 91 -3.13 8.94 -9.42
CA GLN A 91 -4.57 8.85 -9.12
C GLN A 91 -4.84 9.19 -7.66
N GLU A 92 -6.03 9.71 -7.39
CA GLU A 92 -6.46 9.99 -6.03
C GLU A 92 -6.80 8.70 -5.29
N ILE A 93 -6.23 8.53 -4.10
CA ILE A 93 -6.50 7.41 -3.21
C ILE A 93 -7.70 7.81 -2.32
N PRO A 94 -8.85 7.13 -2.45
CA PRO A 94 -10.03 7.47 -1.68
C PRO A 94 -9.81 7.18 -0.19
N ILE A 95 -10.21 8.13 0.65
CA ILE A 95 -10.15 7.97 2.10
C ILE A 95 -11.48 7.34 2.56
N MET A 96 -11.43 6.07 2.93
CA MET A 96 -12.53 5.44 3.65
C MET A 96 -12.59 6.00 5.08
N GLN A 97 -13.75 6.59 5.41
CA GLN A 97 -14.10 7.12 6.74
C GLN A 97 -14.32 6.00 7.74
#